data_AF-A0A850A5N2-F1
#
_entry.id   AF-A0A850A5N2-F1
#
_cell.length_a   1.000
_cell.length_b   1.000
_cell.length_c   1.000
_cell.angle_alpha   90.00
_cell.angle_beta   90.00
_cell.angle_gamma   90.00
#
_symmetry.space_group_name_H-M   'P 1'
#
loop_
_entity.id
_entity.type
_entity.pdbx_description
1 polymer ?
#
loop_
_entity_poly.entity_id
_entity_poly.type
_entity_poly.pdbx_seq_one_letter_code
_entity_poly.pdbx_strand_id
1 'polypeptide(L)'
;MTDSVTPRPPCPECGYNLTGLSGGRCPECGWSIDEEVIEALEGTQALMSERSFRLSTTAAAAALSVFILVGAFPLTRTAGFSWSNRFDQLAAGAAGAAAAGLVGLAAAAWRADR
;
A
#
# COMPACT_ATOMS: atom_id res chain seq x y z
N MET A 1 5.68 -34.09 -4.55
CA MET A 1 4.24 -33.84 -4.35
C MET A 1 4.09 -33.27 -2.95
N THR A 2 4.22 -31.95 -2.85
CA THR A 2 3.86 -31.22 -1.64
C THR A 2 2.50 -30.65 -1.91
N ASP A 3 1.46 -31.28 -1.37
CA ASP A 3 0.14 -30.68 -1.33
C ASP A 3 0.28 -29.37 -0.54
N SER A 4 0.12 -28.26 -1.23
CA SER A 4 0.04 -26.94 -0.61
C SER A 4 -1.23 -26.95 0.22
N VAL A 5 -1.08 -27.21 1.52
CA VAL A 5 -2.14 -27.05 2.51
C VAL A 5 -2.50 -25.56 2.51
N THR A 6 -3.53 -25.19 1.74
CA THR A 6 -4.09 -23.85 1.79
C THR A 6 -4.65 -23.66 3.20
N PRO A 7 -4.12 -22.71 3.99
CA PRO A 7 -4.62 -22.50 5.34
C PRO A 7 -6.08 -22.08 5.26
N ARG A 8 -6.98 -22.93 5.75
CA ARG A 8 -8.41 -22.60 5.82
C ARG A 8 -8.64 -21.57 6.95
N PRO A 9 -9.54 -20.61 6.76
CA PRO A 9 -9.89 -19.68 7.82
C PRO A 9 -10.51 -20.42 9.02
N PRO A 10 -10.37 -19.89 10.24
CA PRO A 10 -11.03 -20.46 11.43
C PRO A 10 -12.55 -20.35 11.31
N CYS A 11 -13.28 -21.20 12.03
CA CYS A 11 -14.74 -21.17 12.08
C CYS A 11 -15.22 -19.77 12.55
N PRO A 12 -16.15 -19.11 11.83
CA PRO A 12 -16.59 -17.76 12.18
C PRO A 12 -17.42 -17.69 13.47
N GLU A 13 -18.05 -18.81 13.88
CA GLU A 13 -18.87 -18.87 15.10
C GLU A 13 -18.04 -19.11 16.36
N CYS A 14 -17.14 -20.10 16.33
CA CYS A 14 -16.41 -20.54 17.53
C CYS A 14 -14.89 -20.29 17.47
N GLY A 15 -14.34 -19.89 16.34
CA GLY A 15 -12.91 -19.68 16.16
C GLY A 15 -12.07 -20.96 16.03
N TYR A 16 -12.69 -22.15 15.98
CA TYR A 16 -11.98 -23.42 15.84
C TYR A 16 -11.19 -23.48 14.53
N ASN A 17 -9.96 -24.02 14.58
CA ASN A 17 -9.12 -24.14 13.40
C ASN A 17 -9.60 -25.29 12.50
N LEU A 18 -10.07 -24.95 11.31
CA LEU A 18 -10.60 -25.91 10.33
C LEU A 18 -9.52 -26.50 9.40
N THR A 19 -8.24 -26.18 9.63
CA THR A 19 -7.14 -26.69 8.80
C THR A 19 -7.07 -28.22 8.87
N GLY A 20 -7.18 -28.89 7.72
CA GLY A 20 -7.11 -30.35 7.61
C GLY A 20 -8.42 -31.09 7.86
N LEU A 21 -9.53 -30.40 8.15
CA LEU A 21 -10.85 -31.02 8.16
C LEU A 21 -11.40 -31.16 6.74
N SER A 22 -11.84 -32.37 6.39
CA SER A 22 -12.53 -32.67 5.12
C SER A 22 -14.05 -32.64 5.22
N GLY A 23 -14.61 -32.38 6.41
CA GLY A 23 -16.05 -32.35 6.65
C GLY A 23 -16.64 -30.95 6.49
N GLY A 24 -17.83 -30.85 5.88
CA GLY A 24 -18.59 -29.60 5.76
C GLY A 24 -19.26 -29.11 7.05
N ARG A 25 -18.79 -29.52 8.24
CA ARG A 25 -19.30 -29.06 9.53
C ARG A 25 -18.19 -28.89 10.56
N CYS A 26 -18.32 -27.86 11.39
CA CYS A 26 -17.45 -27.67 12.54
C CYS A 26 -17.74 -28.72 13.63
N PRO A 27 -16.73 -29.42 14.17
CA PRO A 27 -16.93 -30.43 15.21
C PRO A 27 -17.27 -29.83 16.58
N GLU A 28 -16.93 -28.56 16.82
CA GLU A 28 -17.18 -27.87 18.09
C GLU A 28 -18.59 -27.29 18.16
N CYS A 29 -19.01 -26.53 17.14
CA CYS A 29 -20.28 -25.80 17.16
C CYS A 29 -21.37 -26.39 16.23
N GLY A 30 -21.02 -27.33 15.35
CA GLY A 30 -21.96 -27.93 14.40
C GLY A 30 -22.33 -27.05 13.20
N TRP A 31 -21.74 -25.86 13.09
CA TRP A 31 -21.97 -24.93 11.97
C TRP A 31 -21.68 -25.61 10.63
N SER A 32 -22.61 -25.50 9.67
CA SER A 32 -22.44 -26.01 8.31
C SER A 32 -21.56 -25.05 7.50
N ILE A 33 -20.48 -25.59 6.99
CA ILE A 33 -19.52 -24.89 6.16
C ILE A 33 -19.91 -25.21 4.73
N ASP A 34 -20.68 -24.33 4.10
CA ASP A 34 -20.92 -24.39 2.67
C ASP A 34 -19.64 -23.96 1.94
N GLU A 35 -19.12 -24.82 1.07
CA GLU A 35 -17.88 -24.57 0.30
C GLU A 35 -17.98 -23.25 -0.49
N GLU A 36 -19.18 -22.94 -0.99
CA GLU A 36 -19.49 -21.71 -1.71
C GLU A 36 -19.28 -20.45 -0.86
N VAL A 37 -19.53 -20.54 0.46
CA VAL A 37 -19.28 -19.43 1.40
C VAL A 37 -17.78 -19.27 1.65
N ILE A 38 -17.00 -20.37 1.70
CA ILE A 38 -15.54 -20.29 1.81
C ILE A 38 -14.95 -19.62 0.56
N GLU A 39 -15.35 -20.07 -0.64
CA GLU A 39 -14.86 -19.48 -1.90
C GLU A 39 -15.21 -17.98 -1.98
N ALA A 40 -16.41 -17.60 -1.54
CA ALA A 40 -16.81 -16.19 -1.47
C ALA A 40 -15.95 -15.38 -0.49
N LEU A 41 -15.63 -15.93 0.68
CA LEU A 41 -14.79 -15.27 1.68
C LEU A 41 -13.35 -15.10 1.20
N GLU A 42 -12.76 -16.14 0.59
CA GLU A 42 -11.42 -16.09 0.00
C GLU A 42 -11.34 -15.04 -1.12
N GLY A 43 -12.36 -14.97 -1.99
CA GLY A 43 -12.46 -13.95 -3.03
C GLY A 43 -12.50 -12.51 -2.49
N THR A 44 -13.23 -12.28 -1.39
CA THR A 44 -13.30 -10.93 -0.79
C THR A 44 -12.00 -10.51 -0.09
N GLN A 45 -11.27 -11.45 0.53
CA GLN A 45 -9.98 -11.16 1.17
C GLN A 45 -8.91 -10.74 0.16
N ALA A 46 -8.87 -11.37 -1.02
CA ALA A 46 -7.96 -10.97 -2.10
C ALA A 46 -8.21 -9.51 -2.54
N LEU A 47 -9.48 -9.12 -2.64
CA LEU A 47 -9.87 -7.75 -3.05
C LEU A 47 -9.60 -6.69 -1.97
N MET A 48 -9.72 -7.04 -0.68
CA MET A 48 -9.44 -6.13 0.44
C MET A 48 -7.94 -5.82 0.59
N SER A 49 -7.07 -6.80 0.34
CA SER A 49 -5.61 -6.64 0.41
C SER A 49 -5.09 -5.57 -0.57
N GLU A 50 -5.62 -5.56 -1.79
CA GLU A 50 -5.12 -4.65 -2.83
C GLU A 50 -5.53 -3.18 -2.62
N ARG A 51 -6.72 -2.94 -2.05
CA ARG A 51 -7.18 -1.58 -1.72
C ARG A 51 -6.43 -0.96 -0.55
N SER A 52 -6.22 -1.75 0.51
CA SER A 52 -5.58 -1.27 1.74
C SER A 52 -4.12 -0.87 1.53
N PHE A 53 -3.41 -1.53 0.60
CA PHE A 53 -2.05 -1.15 0.25
C PHE A 53 -1.95 0.20 -0.50
N ARG A 54 -2.88 0.49 -1.42
CA ARG A 54 -2.86 1.74 -2.23
C ARG A 54 -3.24 3.00 -1.44
N LEU A 55 -4.06 2.86 -0.40
CA LEU A 55 -4.44 3.98 0.47
C LEU A 55 -3.31 4.40 1.42
N SER A 56 -2.41 3.49 1.78
CA SER A 56 -1.31 3.77 2.73
C SER A 56 -0.19 4.61 2.10
N THR A 57 0.19 4.34 0.85
CA THR A 57 1.36 4.96 0.21
C THR A 57 1.15 6.43 -0.12
N THR A 58 -0.05 6.81 -0.58
CA THR A 58 -0.37 8.20 -0.93
C THR A 58 -0.49 9.09 0.31
N ALA A 59 -1.12 8.58 1.37
CA ALA A 59 -1.27 9.29 2.63
C ALA A 59 0.10 9.53 3.31
N ALA A 60 0.97 8.51 3.34
CA ALA A 60 2.31 8.64 3.92
C ALA A 60 3.18 9.65 3.17
N ALA A 61 3.12 9.66 1.82
CA ALA A 61 3.87 10.61 1.00
C ALA A 61 3.40 12.06 1.22
N ALA A 62 2.09 12.29 1.34
CA ALA A 62 1.54 13.61 1.64
C ALA A 62 1.91 14.10 3.05
N ALA A 63 1.91 13.21 4.05
CA ALA A 63 2.31 13.58 5.40
C ALA A 63 3.80 13.97 5.48
N LEU A 64 4.67 13.22 4.79
CA LEU A 64 6.10 13.51 4.70
C LEU A 64 6.39 14.85 4.02
N SER A 65 5.69 15.17 2.92
CA SER A 65 5.89 16.45 2.22
C SER A 65 5.50 17.65 3.08
N VAL A 66 4.37 17.56 3.81
CA VAL A 66 3.96 18.61 4.77
C VAL A 66 4.97 18.74 5.92
N PHE A 67 5.46 17.63 6.46
CA PHE A 67 6.44 17.66 7.56
C PHE A 67 7.76 18.31 7.15
N ILE A 68 8.26 18.02 5.93
CA ILE A 68 9.46 18.66 5.39
C ILE A 68 9.25 20.17 5.23
N LEU A 69 8.11 20.58 4.67
CA LEU A 69 7.81 22.00 4.44
C LEU A 69 7.68 22.77 5.76
N VAL A 70 7.00 22.21 6.77
CA VAL A 70 6.81 22.88 8.06
C VAL A 70 8.08 22.82 8.92
N GLY A 71 8.79 21.69 8.93
CA GLY A 71 9.99 21.48 9.73
C GLY A 71 11.25 22.20 9.21
N ALA A 72 11.39 22.35 7.89
CA ALA A 72 12.52 23.08 7.30
C ALA A 72 12.33 24.61 7.33
N PHE A 73 11.09 25.09 7.42
CA PHE A 73 10.77 26.52 7.46
C PHE A 73 11.45 27.30 8.61
N PRO A 74 11.41 26.86 9.88
CA PRO A 74 12.01 27.62 10.98
C PRO A 74 13.55 27.67 10.95
N LEU A 75 14.21 26.64 10.38
CA LEU A 75 15.68 26.59 10.29
C LEU A 75 16.26 27.64 9.33
N THR A 76 15.47 28.10 8.36
CA THR A 76 15.90 29.13 7.39
C THR A 76 15.79 30.56 7.91
N ARG A 77 15.08 30.80 9.02
CA ARG A 77 14.92 32.16 9.58
C ARG A 77 16.02 32.58 10.56
N THR A 78 16.75 31.64 11.17
CA THR A 78 17.77 31.97 12.18
C THR A 78 19.16 32.19 11.62
N ALA A 79 19.45 31.69 10.41
CA ALA A 79 20.63 32.10 9.66
C ALA A 79 20.26 33.36 8.87
N GLY A 80 20.95 34.48 9.08
CA GLY A 80 20.79 35.73 8.33
C GLY A 80 21.15 35.59 6.85
N PHE A 81 20.39 34.78 6.12
CA PHE A 81 20.66 34.32 4.78
C PHE A 81 19.92 35.23 3.80
N SER A 82 20.63 36.25 3.30
CA SER A 82 20.12 37.21 2.32
C SER A 82 19.64 36.51 1.04
N TRP A 83 18.33 36.51 0.84
CA TRP A 83 17.60 35.74 -0.18
C TRP A 83 17.74 36.29 -1.62
N SER A 84 18.30 37.49 -1.80
CA SER A 84 18.23 38.21 -3.08
C SER A 84 19.09 37.61 -4.21
N ASN A 85 20.15 36.85 -3.91
CA ASN A 85 21.13 36.43 -4.94
C ASN A 85 21.04 34.95 -5.36
N ARG A 86 20.17 34.13 -4.74
CA ARG A 86 20.06 32.69 -5.06
C ARG A 86 18.81 32.29 -5.85
N PHE A 87 17.80 33.16 -5.98
CA PHE A 87 16.60 32.83 -6.77
C PHE A 87 16.90 32.68 -8.25
N ASP A 88 17.82 33.47 -8.81
CA ASP A 88 18.20 33.36 -10.22
C ASP A 88 18.93 32.06 -10.56
N GLN A 89 19.71 31.48 -9.62
CA GLN A 89 20.41 30.21 -9.89
C GLN A 89 19.56 28.96 -9.62
N LEU A 90 18.57 29.03 -8.72
CA LEU A 90 17.69 27.88 -8.44
C LEU A 90 16.52 27.77 -9.42
N ALA A 91 16.02 28.88 -9.97
CA ALA A 91 14.98 28.84 -11.00
C ALA A 91 15.47 28.18 -12.30
N ALA A 92 16.74 28.37 -12.67
CA ALA A 92 17.35 27.72 -13.84
C ALA A 92 17.66 26.22 -13.61
N GLY A 93 17.92 25.79 -12.37
CA GLY A 93 18.25 24.40 -12.06
C GLY A 93 17.04 23.49 -11.77
N ALA A 94 16.01 24.01 -11.11
CA ALA A 94 14.88 23.20 -10.63
C ALA A 94 13.89 22.80 -11.76
N ALA A 95 13.77 23.60 -12.82
CA ALA A 95 12.93 23.25 -13.96
C ALA A 95 13.45 22.02 -14.74
N GLY A 96 14.77 21.77 -14.75
CA GLY A 96 15.37 20.64 -15.45
C GLY A 96 15.13 19.28 -14.77
N ALA A 97 15.17 19.23 -13.44
CA ALA A 97 15.09 17.98 -12.69
C ALA A 97 13.67 17.39 -12.63
N ALA A 98 12.64 18.25 -12.54
CA ALA A 98 11.24 17.79 -12.51
C ALA A 98 10.78 17.21 -13.86
N ALA A 99 11.26 17.75 -14.98
CA ALA A 99 10.91 17.25 -16.32
C ALA A 99 11.52 15.86 -16.59
N ALA A 100 12.76 15.61 -16.17
CA ALA A 100 13.41 14.30 -16.35
C ALA A 100 12.73 13.18 -15.54
N GLY A 101 12.28 13.49 -14.32
CA GLY A 101 11.57 12.52 -13.46
C GLY A 101 10.23 12.06 -14.06
N LEU A 102 9.46 12.98 -14.63
CA LEU A 102 8.16 12.67 -15.24
C LEU A 102 8.30 11.83 -16.52
N VAL A 103 9.31 12.11 -17.36
CA VAL A 103 9.57 11.33 -18.58
C VAL A 103 10.03 9.90 -18.24
N GLY A 104 10.85 9.73 -17.20
CA GLY A 104 11.28 8.40 -16.73
C GLY A 104 10.12 7.53 -16.25
N LEU A 105 9.19 8.11 -15.49
CA LEU A 105 7.99 7.40 -15.01
C LEU A 105 7.03 7.02 -16.14
N ALA A 106 6.80 7.93 -17.09
CA ALA A 106 5.95 7.65 -18.25
C ALA A 106 6.54 6.52 -19.14
N ALA A 107 7.85 6.51 -19.35
CA ALA A 107 8.53 5.47 -20.12
C ALA A 107 8.51 4.10 -19.42
N ALA A 108 8.63 4.08 -18.08
CA ALA A 108 8.53 2.85 -17.30
C ALA A 108 7.11 2.28 -17.33
N ALA A 109 6.08 3.12 -17.23
CA ALA A 109 4.68 2.72 -17.33
C ALA A 109 4.35 2.08 -18.69
N TRP A 110 4.84 2.66 -19.79
CA TRP A 110 4.59 2.12 -21.14
C TRP A 110 5.26 0.77 -21.41
N ARG A 111 6.42 0.48 -20.79
CA ARG A 111 7.07 -0.83 -20.92
C ARG A 111 6.36 -1.95 -20.17
N ALA A 112 5.60 -1.63 -19.12
CA ALA A 112 4.87 -2.62 -18.34
C ALA A 112 3.58 -3.10 -19.03
N ASP A 113 3.11 -2.38 -20.05
CA ASP A 113 1.84 -2.62 -20.76
C ASP A 113 2.03 -3.43 -22.07
N ARG A 114 3.27 -3.77 -22.44
CA ARG A 114 3.61 -4.65 -23.57
C ARG A 114 4.05 -6.02 -23.11
#